data_AF-A0A1Q3UQM6-F1
#
_entry.id   AF-A0A1Q3UQM6-F1
#
_cell.length_a   1.000
_cell.length_b   1.000
_cell.length_c   1.000
_cell.angle_alpha   90.00
_cell.angle_beta   90.00
_cell.angle_gamma   90.00
#
_symmetry.space_group_name_H-M   'P 1'
#
loop_
_entity.id
_entity.type
_entity.pdbx_description
1 polymer ?
#
loop_
_entity_poly.entity_id
_entity_poly.type
_entity_poly.pdbx_seq_one_letter_code
_entity_poly.pdbx_strand_id
1 'polypeptide(L)'
;MDATSPISARVDATTLNDLDRLAERYDRSRSWLVAQAVREYVDRETEFLDFIKAGEDDIAKGNVVSQAEIEAWFEARIAQHNRNASAKS
;
A
#
# COMPACT_ATOMS: atom_id res chain seq x y z
N MET A 1 -15.02 2.13 21.61
CA MET A 1 -13.66 2.69 21.47
C MET A 1 -12.73 1.50 21.50
N ASP A 2 -11.94 1.30 20.45
CA ASP A 2 -10.94 0.24 20.43
C ASP A 2 -9.91 0.50 21.53
N ALA A 3 -9.47 -0.57 22.22
CA ALA A 3 -8.50 -0.44 23.30
C ALA A 3 -7.13 -0.03 22.72
N THR A 4 -6.56 1.07 23.23
CA THR A 4 -5.21 1.49 22.86
C THR A 4 -4.19 0.89 23.83
N SER A 5 -3.08 0.38 23.29
CA SER A 5 -1.92 -0.07 24.09
C SER A 5 -0.74 0.89 23.90
N PRO A 6 -0.03 1.29 24.97
CA PRO A 6 1.13 2.14 24.84
C PRO A 6 2.31 1.36 24.24
N ILE A 7 3.10 2.04 23.41
CA ILE A 7 4.38 1.56 22.91
C ILE A 7 5.45 2.60 23.23
N SER A 8 6.68 2.16 23.48
CA SER A 8 7.83 3.04 23.76
C SER A 8 8.94 2.79 22.75
N ALA A 9 9.39 3.84 22.09
CA ALA A 9 10.50 3.80 21.13
C ALA A 9 11.47 4.96 21.40
N ARG A 10 12.74 4.75 21.09
CA ARG A 10 13.75 5.82 21.11
C ARG A 10 13.80 6.47 19.74
N VAL A 11 13.83 7.80 19.72
CA VAL A 11 14.06 8.62 18.53
C VAL A 11 15.21 9.57 18.83
N ASP A 12 15.97 9.94 17.80
CA ASP A 12 17.00 10.95 17.95
C ASP A 12 16.40 12.35 18.18
N ALA A 13 17.23 13.28 18.67
CA ALA A 13 16.79 14.62 19.03
C ALA A 13 16.26 15.43 17.84
N THR A 14 16.80 15.21 16.64
CA THR A 14 16.35 15.88 15.42
C THR A 14 14.93 15.44 15.08
N THR A 15 14.68 14.12 15.06
CA THR A 15 13.35 13.55 14.82
C THR A 15 12.33 14.03 15.85
N LEU A 16 12.71 14.10 17.14
CA LEU A 16 11.83 14.63 18.18
C LEU A 16 11.46 16.09 17.93
N ASN A 17 12.43 16.93 17.54
CA ASN A 17 12.17 18.34 17.25
C ASN A 17 11.24 18.52 16.04
N ASP A 18 11.43 17.73 14.98
CA ASP A 18 10.54 17.80 13.81
C ASP A 18 9.13 17.29 14.13
N LEU A 19 9.00 16.26 14.98
CA LEU A 19 7.71 15.79 15.46
C LEU A 19 6.96 16.88 16.25
N ASP A 20 7.67 17.69 17.03
CA ASP A 20 7.10 18.81 17.79
C ASP A 20 6.53 19.88 16.87
N ARG A 21 7.30 20.24 15.84
CA ARG A 21 6.88 21.22 14.83
C ARG A 21 5.65 20.74 14.03
N LEU A 22 5.58 19.43 13.74
CA LEU A 22 4.42 18.83 13.09
C LEU A 22 3.19 18.82 14.00
N ALA A 23 3.38 18.49 15.29
CA ALA A 23 2.31 18.48 16.29
C ALA A 23 1.64 19.86 16.41
N GLU A 24 2.46 20.91 16.50
CA GLU A 24 1.98 22.31 16.52
C GLU A 24 1.24 22.69 15.22
N ARG A 25 1.81 22.37 14.06
CA ARG A 25 1.22 22.72 12.76
C ARG A 25 -0.12 22.03 12.51
N TYR A 26 -0.25 20.78 12.93
CA TYR A 26 -1.46 19.99 12.69
C TYR A 26 -2.50 20.11 13.81
N ASP A 27 -2.21 20.82 14.90
CA ASP A 27 -3.06 20.88 16.09
C ASP A 27 -3.40 19.47 16.61
N ARG A 28 -2.34 18.67 16.79
CA ARG A 28 -2.40 17.27 17.21
C ARG A 28 -1.32 16.94 18.22
N SER A 29 -1.56 15.96 19.07
CA SER A 29 -0.53 15.47 20.00
C SER A 29 0.53 14.64 19.27
N ARG A 30 1.75 14.60 19.84
CA ARG A 30 2.83 13.71 19.37
C ARG A 30 2.37 12.26 19.31
N SER A 31 1.67 11.80 20.35
CA SER A 31 1.14 10.44 20.43
C SER A 31 0.15 10.14 19.31
N TRP A 32 -0.67 11.12 18.91
CA TRP A 32 -1.58 10.96 17.77
C TRP A 32 -0.78 10.81 16.47
N LEU A 33 0.21 11.67 16.22
CA LEU A 33 1.05 11.60 15.02
C LEU A 33 1.84 10.29 14.94
N VAL A 34 2.42 9.84 16.05
CA VAL A 34 3.13 8.55 16.12
C VAL A 34 2.17 7.40 15.85
N ALA A 35 0.96 7.41 16.44
CA ALA A 35 -0.03 6.37 16.19
C ALA A 35 -0.51 6.34 14.74
N GLN A 36 -0.64 7.49 14.08
CA GLN A 36 -0.94 7.55 12.64
C GLN A 36 0.21 7.00 11.80
N ALA A 37 1.45 7.45 12.04
CA ALA A 37 2.62 6.99 11.29
C ALA A 37 2.82 5.46 11.43
N VAL A 38 2.62 4.91 12.63
CA VAL A 38 2.70 3.46 12.87
C VAL A 38 1.59 2.73 12.10
N ARG A 39 0.36 3.24 12.11
CA ARG A 39 -0.76 2.63 11.36
C ARG A 39 -0.48 2.61 9.87
N GLU A 40 -0.12 3.75 9.30
CA GLU A 40 0.21 3.86 7.87
C GLU A 40 1.39 2.97 7.47
N TYR A 41 2.36 2.78 8.37
CA TYR A 41 3.46 1.83 8.16
C TYR A 41 2.97 0.39 8.14
N VAL A 42 2.20 -0.02 9.16
CA VAL A 42 1.69 -1.39 9.28
C VAL A 42 0.76 -1.73 8.12
N ASP A 43 -0.15 -0.82 7.76
CA ASP A 43 -1.12 -1.05 6.67
C ASP A 43 -0.37 -1.30 5.34
N ARG A 44 0.60 -0.45 5.01
CA ARG A 44 1.42 -0.60 3.79
C ARG A 44 2.23 -1.90 3.79
N GLU A 45 2.87 -2.23 4.90
CA GLU A 45 3.69 -3.44 4.98
C GLU A 45 2.84 -4.71 4.92
N THR A 46 1.68 -4.70 5.57
CA THR A 46 0.75 -5.83 5.57
C THR A 46 0.17 -6.05 4.18
N GLU A 47 -0.27 -4.99 3.49
CA GLU A 47 -0.78 -5.09 2.12
C GLU A 47 0.26 -5.70 1.17
N PHE A 48 1.53 -5.29 1.30
CA PHE A 48 2.61 -5.81 0.47
C PHE A 48 2.90 -7.29 0.76
N LEU A 49 2.95 -7.68 2.04
CA LEU A 49 3.16 -9.06 2.45
C LEU A 49 2.00 -9.97 2.02
N ASP A 50 0.77 -9.50 2.16
CA ASP A 50 -0.44 -10.22 1.72
C ASP A 50 -0.44 -10.41 0.19
N PHE A 51 -0.04 -9.38 -0.57
CA PHE A 51 0.12 -9.47 -2.02
C PHE A 51 1.15 -10.54 -2.43
N ILE A 52 2.32 -10.55 -1.79
CA ILE A 52 3.36 -11.58 -2.05
C ILE A 52 2.81 -12.96 -1.73
N LYS A 53 2.19 -13.12 -0.55
CA LYS A 53 1.65 -14.40 -0.11
C LYS A 53 0.59 -14.94 -1.07
N ALA A 54 -0.29 -14.08 -1.58
CA ALA A 54 -1.28 -14.47 -2.57
C ALA A 54 -0.62 -15.00 -3.86
N GLY A 55 0.44 -14.34 -4.33
CA GLY A 55 1.22 -14.81 -5.48
C GLY A 55 1.93 -16.15 -5.24
N GLU A 56 2.53 -16.34 -4.07
CA GLU A 56 3.14 -17.62 -3.68
C GLU A 56 2.10 -18.75 -3.63
N ASP A 57 0.92 -18.49 -3.07
CA ASP A 57 -0.18 -19.45 -3.00
C ASP A 57 -0.72 -19.81 -4.39
N ASP A 58 -0.79 -18.85 -5.33
CA ASP A 58 -1.20 -19.10 -6.71
C ASP A 58 -0.16 -19.93 -7.47
N ILE A 59 1.14 -19.66 -7.29
CA ILE A 59 2.22 -20.48 -7.82
C ILE A 59 2.11 -21.92 -7.30
N ALA A 60 1.91 -22.09 -5.98
CA ALA A 60 1.80 -23.40 -5.36
C ALA A 60 0.58 -24.20 -5.86
N LYS A 61 -0.52 -23.52 -6.20
CA LYS A 61 -1.72 -24.12 -6.79
C LYS A 61 -1.63 -24.35 -8.30
N GLY A 62 -0.58 -23.85 -8.95
CA GLY A 62 -0.46 -23.86 -10.40
C GLY A 62 -1.39 -22.86 -11.11
N ASN A 63 -1.93 -21.88 -10.40
CA ASN A 63 -2.73 -20.77 -10.93
C ASN A 63 -1.83 -19.72 -11.61
N VAL A 64 -1.01 -20.17 -12.56
CA VAL A 64 -0.08 -19.33 -13.30
C VAL A 64 -0.40 -19.41 -14.78
N VAL A 65 -0.04 -18.35 -15.50
CA VAL A 65 -0.16 -18.25 -16.96
C VAL A 65 1.20 -18.01 -17.56
N SER A 66 1.42 -18.55 -18.75
CA SER A 66 2.65 -18.32 -19.50
C SER A 66 2.76 -16.87 -19.98
N GLN A 67 3.99 -16.46 -20.28
CA GLN A 67 4.25 -15.14 -20.84
C GLN A 67 3.44 -14.90 -22.14
N ALA A 68 3.40 -15.89 -23.03
CA ALA A 68 2.68 -15.79 -24.30
C ALA A 68 1.16 -15.59 -24.11
N GLU A 69 0.56 -16.23 -23.10
CA GLU A 69 -0.86 -16.05 -22.77
C GLU A 69 -1.15 -14.63 -22.27
N ILE A 70 -0.26 -14.07 -21.46
CA ILE A 70 -0.39 -12.69 -20.96
C ILE A 70 -0.18 -11.66 -22.06
N GLU A 71 0.79 -11.84 -22.96
CA GLU A 71 1.02 -10.97 -24.10
C GLU A 71 -0.22 -10.92 -25.01
N ALA A 72 -0.76 -12.08 -25.38
CA ALA A 72 -1.97 -12.18 -26.18
C ALA A 72 -3.18 -11.51 -25.50
N TRP A 73 -3.31 -11.67 -24.18
CA TRP A 73 -4.36 -11.02 -23.40
C TRP A 73 -4.24 -9.48 -23.43
N PHE A 74 -3.02 -8.94 -23.26
CA PHE A 74 -2.77 -7.50 -23.32
C PHE A 74 -3.08 -6.92 -24.71
N GLU A 75 -2.62 -7.57 -25.78
CA GLU A 75 -2.87 -7.15 -27.16
C GLU A 75 -4.37 -7.11 -27.48
N ALA A 76 -5.11 -8.15 -27.07
CA ALA A 76 -6.56 -8.20 -27.25
C ALA A 76 -7.28 -7.04 -26.55
N ARG A 77 -6.84 -6.68 -25.33
CA ARG A 77 -7.41 -5.62 -24.52
C ARG A 77 -7.15 -4.23 -25.12
N ILE A 78 -5.96 -3.99 -25.66
CA ILE A 78 -5.60 -2.76 -26.39
C ILE A 78 -6.45 -2.64 -27.66
N ALA A 79 -6.55 -3.72 -28.45
CA ALA A 79 -7.34 -3.71 -29.67
C ALA A 79 -8.83 -3.44 -29.40
N GLN A 80 -9.38 -3.99 -28.30
CA GLN A 80 -10.74 -3.71 -27.87
C GLN A 80 -10.94 -2.25 -27.47
N HIS A 81 -10.01 -1.67 -26.71
CA HIS A 81 -10.06 -0.26 -26.34
C HIS A 81 -10.10 0.65 -27.59
N ASN A 82 -9.25 0.38 -28.58
CA ASN A 82 -9.18 1.17 -29.81
C ASN A 82 -10.47 1.07 -30.64
N ARG A 83 -11.05 -0.14 -30.76
CA ARG A 83 -12.34 -0.33 -31.45
C ARG A 83 -13.46 0.47 -30.78
N ASN A 84 -13.51 0.47 -29.44
CA ASN A 84 -14.52 1.20 -28.69
C ASN A 84 -14.36 2.73 -28.81
N ALA A 85 -13.11 3.21 -28.91
CA ALA A 85 -12.84 4.63 -29.15
C ALA A 85 -13.27 5.07 -30.56
N SER A 86 -13.00 4.25 -31.58
CA SER A 86 -13.41 4.54 -32.97
C SER A 86 -14.92 4.43 -33.21
N ALA A 87 -15.64 3.61 -32.45
CA ALA A 87 -17.09 3.47 -32.56
C ALA A 87 -17.90 4.59 -31.88
N LYS A 88 -17.23 5.45 -31.08
CA LYS A 88 -17.85 6.58 -30.36
C LYS A 88 -17.62 7.93 -31.07
N SER A 89 -16.78 7.94 -32.11
CA SER A 89 -16.57 9.07 -33.02
C SER A 89 -17.46 8.95 -34.25
#